data_AF-J3L0W9-F1
#
_entry.id   AF-J3L0W9-F1
#
_cell.length_a   1.000
_cell.length_b   1.000
_cell.length_c   1.000
_cell.angle_alpha   90.00
_cell.angle_beta   90.00
_cell.angle_gamma   90.00
#
_symmetry.space_group_name_H-M   'P 1'
#
loop_
_entity.id
_entity.type
_entity.pdbx_description
1 polymer ?
#
loop_
_entity_poly.entity_id
_entity_poly.type
_entity_poly.pdbx_seq_one_letter_code
_entity_poly.pdbx_strand_id
1 'polypeptide(L)'
;MLVGADPTHTGDRCIRVTIHHCFFDGTRQRHPRLRFGKAHLYNNYTRGWGIYAAGAGVEAQIASQCNIYEAGEKKAVFRYVPEKAADRDEAEAGWIRSEGDAFLNGARPCLVDGGPAVFRPEEYYDRWTMEAASPALKEVVQLCAGWQPVPRPPGE
;
A
#
# COMPACT_ATOMS: atom_id res chain seq x y z
N MET A 1 -2.94 -8.70 4.02
CA MET A 1 -3.52 -7.72 4.97
C MET A 1 -4.81 -7.13 4.42
N LEU A 2 -5.91 -7.19 5.18
CA LEU A 2 -7.18 -6.57 4.82
C LEU A 2 -7.46 -5.43 5.80
N VAL A 3 -7.79 -4.25 5.27
CA VAL A 3 -8.19 -3.06 6.04
C VAL A 3 -9.57 -2.64 5.55
N GLY A 4 -10.55 -2.61 6.45
CA GLY A 4 -11.98 -2.50 6.11
C GLY A 4 -12.54 -3.86 5.67
N ALA A 5 -13.24 -4.54 6.58
CA ALA A 5 -13.64 -5.94 6.41
C ALA A 5 -14.83 -6.13 5.46
N ASP A 6 -15.79 -5.21 5.51
CA ASP A 6 -17.08 -5.29 4.83
C ASP A 6 -17.31 -4.01 3.99
N PRO A 7 -17.62 -4.12 2.69
CA PRO A 7 -17.91 -2.95 1.86
C PRO A 7 -19.17 -2.19 2.28
N THR A 8 -20.00 -2.71 3.18
CA THR A 8 -21.20 -2.04 3.70
C THR A 8 -20.95 -1.28 5.01
N HIS A 9 -19.78 -1.45 5.64
CA HIS A 9 -19.44 -0.80 6.92
C HIS A 9 -18.92 0.63 6.70
N THR A 10 -19.82 1.55 6.38
CA THR A 10 -19.53 2.94 6.01
C THR A 10 -18.80 3.76 7.07
N GLY A 11 -18.82 3.32 8.34
CA GLY A 11 -18.02 3.91 9.42
C GLY A 11 -16.50 3.81 9.19
N ASP A 12 -16.04 2.87 8.35
CA ASP A 12 -14.62 2.63 8.09
C ASP A 12 -13.93 3.76 7.33
N ARG A 13 -14.68 4.78 6.85
CA ARG A 13 -14.12 6.00 6.25
C ARG A 13 -13.19 6.78 7.19
N CYS A 14 -13.30 6.56 8.50
CA CYS A 14 -12.41 7.16 9.48
C CYS A 14 -11.03 6.48 9.57
N ILE A 15 -10.87 5.28 8.99
CA ILE A 15 -9.62 4.52 9.07
C ILE A 15 -8.48 5.28 8.39
N ARG A 16 -7.36 5.37 9.09
CA ARG A 16 -6.09 5.92 8.59
C ARG A 16 -4.97 4.95 8.96
N VAL A 17 -4.20 4.51 7.98
CA VAL A 17 -3.13 3.52 8.17
C VAL A 17 -1.87 3.98 7.45
N THR A 18 -0.73 3.80 8.10
CA THR A 18 0.58 3.96 7.48
C THR A 18 1.28 2.61 7.50
N ILE A 19 1.77 2.16 6.35
CA ILE A 19 2.56 0.92 6.21
C ILE A 19 3.89 1.34 5.60
N HIS A 20 4.98 1.13 6.32
CA HIS A 20 6.30 1.52 5.85
C HIS A 20 7.40 0.56 6.26
N HIS A 21 8.45 0.50 5.42
CA HIS A 21 9.64 -0.32 5.66
C HIS A 21 9.32 -1.79 5.94
N CYS A 22 8.20 -2.29 5.42
CA CYS A 22 7.81 -3.69 5.50
C CYS A 22 8.37 -4.46 4.32
N PHE A 23 8.75 -5.72 4.57
CA PHE A 23 9.11 -6.68 3.54
C PHE A 23 7.99 -7.70 3.32
N PHE A 24 7.37 -7.68 2.15
CA PHE A 24 6.34 -8.64 1.74
C PHE A 24 6.91 -9.57 0.67
N ASP A 25 7.16 -10.83 1.03
CA ASP A 25 7.85 -11.80 0.17
C ASP A 25 7.00 -13.05 -0.11
N GLY A 26 6.73 -13.32 -1.39
CA GLY A 26 6.06 -14.55 -1.83
C GLY A 26 4.59 -14.67 -1.40
N THR A 27 3.99 -13.61 -0.88
CA THR A 27 2.61 -13.58 -0.39
C THR A 27 1.61 -13.41 -1.53
N ARG A 28 0.47 -14.11 -1.45
CA ARG A 28 -0.47 -14.21 -2.60
C ARG A 28 -1.04 -12.86 -3.07
N GLN A 29 -1.45 -11.97 -2.15
CA GLN A 29 -2.06 -10.66 -2.46
C GLN A 29 -2.35 -9.84 -1.19
N ARG A 30 -2.77 -8.57 -1.38
CA ARG A 30 -3.32 -7.66 -0.35
C ARG A 30 -2.25 -7.04 0.55
N HIS A 31 -1.42 -6.17 -0.02
CA HIS A 31 -0.35 -5.41 0.65
C HIS A 31 -0.58 -3.88 0.57
N PRO A 32 -1.69 -3.33 1.09
CA PRO A 32 -2.89 -3.96 1.65
C PRO A 32 -3.98 -4.21 0.59
N ARG A 33 -5.12 -4.76 1.00
CA ARG A 33 -6.42 -4.45 0.36
C ARG A 33 -7.18 -3.54 1.32
N LEU A 34 -7.52 -2.34 0.84
CA LEU A 34 -8.16 -1.29 1.62
C LEU A 34 -9.60 -1.07 1.14
N ARG A 35 -10.52 -0.78 2.07
CA ARG A 35 -11.84 -0.20 1.81
C ARG A 35 -12.02 1.05 2.66
N PHE A 36 -12.70 2.05 2.11
CA PHE A 36 -13.08 3.35 2.67
C PHE A 36 -11.96 4.25 3.17
N GLY A 37 -11.05 3.72 3.99
CA GLY A 37 -10.03 4.50 4.67
C GLY A 37 -8.94 5.03 3.75
N LYS A 38 -7.94 5.63 4.42
CA LYS A 38 -6.74 6.20 3.82
C LYS A 38 -5.53 5.37 4.19
N ALA A 39 -4.73 4.96 3.22
CA ALA A 39 -3.46 4.29 3.45
C ALA A 39 -2.29 5.05 2.83
N HIS A 40 -1.27 5.34 3.63
CA HIS A 40 0.03 5.77 3.15
C HIS A 40 0.99 4.57 3.14
N LEU A 41 1.45 4.20 1.96
CA LEU A 41 2.43 3.13 1.75
C LEU A 41 3.73 3.79 1.33
N TYR A 42 4.80 3.67 2.13
CA TYR A 42 6.10 4.19 1.70
C TYR A 42 7.28 3.30 2.07
N ASN A 43 8.31 3.30 1.21
CA ASN A 43 9.54 2.54 1.41
C ASN A 43 9.34 1.05 1.73
N ASN A 44 8.22 0.44 1.31
CA ASN A 44 8.02 -0.99 1.45
C ASN A 44 8.69 -1.72 0.30
N TYR A 45 9.19 -2.92 0.57
CA TYR A 45 9.64 -3.83 -0.47
C TYR A 45 8.64 -4.98 -0.59
N THR A 46 7.97 -5.07 -1.75
CA THR A 46 7.02 -6.14 -2.05
C THR A 46 7.53 -6.94 -3.24
N ARG A 47 7.65 -8.26 -3.09
CA ARG A 47 8.10 -9.14 -4.17
C ARG A 47 7.29 -10.42 -4.30
N GLY A 48 7.25 -10.96 -5.51
CA GLY A 48 6.76 -12.32 -5.75
C GLY A 48 5.27 -12.53 -5.46
N TRP A 49 4.42 -11.51 -5.63
CA TRP A 49 2.99 -11.66 -5.35
C TRP A 49 2.28 -12.60 -6.34
N GLY A 50 1.27 -13.32 -5.86
CA GLY A 50 0.54 -14.34 -6.63
C GLY A 50 -0.65 -13.81 -7.46
N ILE A 51 -1.16 -12.60 -7.20
CA ILE A 51 -2.28 -11.99 -7.94
C ILE A 51 -2.04 -10.49 -8.18
N TYR A 52 -1.98 -9.70 -7.11
CA TYR A 52 -1.64 -8.27 -7.11
C TYR A 52 -0.94 -7.89 -5.81
N ALA A 53 -0.22 -6.76 -5.78
CA ALA A 53 0.40 -6.23 -4.58
C ALA A 53 -0.63 -5.49 -3.71
N ALA A 54 -0.99 -4.25 -4.07
CA ALA A 54 -1.94 -3.42 -3.32
C ALA A 54 -3.29 -3.29 -4.04
N GLY A 55 -4.37 -3.23 -3.27
CA GLY A 55 -5.74 -3.21 -3.79
C GLY A 55 -6.60 -2.11 -3.17
N ALA A 56 -7.22 -1.28 -4.01
CA ALA A 56 -8.21 -0.28 -3.63
C ALA A 56 -9.63 -0.84 -3.86
N GLY A 57 -10.31 -1.18 -2.76
CA GLY A 57 -11.75 -1.46 -2.72
C GLY A 57 -12.57 -0.18 -2.60
N VAL A 58 -13.87 -0.30 -2.36
CA VAL A 58 -14.83 0.83 -2.29
C VAL A 58 -14.29 2.03 -1.53
N GLU A 59 -14.33 3.22 -2.15
CA GLU A 59 -13.94 4.53 -1.61
C GLU A 59 -12.52 4.62 -0.99
N ALA A 60 -11.67 3.59 -1.14
CA ALA A 60 -10.33 3.59 -0.58
C ALA A 60 -9.45 4.69 -1.19
N GLN A 61 -8.52 5.23 -0.41
CA GLN A 61 -7.51 6.15 -0.92
C GLN A 61 -6.12 5.65 -0.52
N ILE A 62 -5.27 5.33 -1.50
CA ILE A 62 -3.93 4.80 -1.26
C ILE A 62 -2.89 5.75 -1.87
N ALA A 63 -2.08 6.38 -1.02
CA ALA A 63 -0.88 7.10 -1.43
C ALA A 63 0.31 6.13 -1.35
N SER A 64 0.88 5.76 -2.50
CA SER A 64 2.05 4.89 -2.63
C SER A 64 3.26 5.74 -3.01
N GLN A 65 4.26 5.82 -2.15
CA GLN A 65 5.44 6.65 -2.35
C GLN A 65 6.74 5.88 -2.12
N CYS A 66 7.65 5.92 -3.11
CA CYS A 66 8.99 5.34 -2.99
C CYS A 66 9.05 3.85 -2.55
N ASN A 67 8.03 3.06 -2.87
CA ASN A 67 8.03 1.62 -2.65
C ASN A 67 8.78 0.89 -3.76
N ILE A 68 9.19 -0.34 -3.49
CA ILE A 68 9.84 -1.23 -4.44
C ILE A 68 8.91 -2.42 -4.70
N TYR A 69 8.45 -2.54 -5.94
CA TYR A 69 7.59 -3.62 -6.40
C TYR A 69 8.35 -4.51 -7.38
N GLU A 70 8.77 -5.69 -6.94
CA GLU A 70 9.50 -6.65 -7.77
C GLU A 70 8.61 -7.84 -8.13
N ALA A 71 8.14 -7.86 -9.37
CA ALA A 71 7.19 -8.88 -9.79
C ALA A 71 7.79 -10.30 -9.80
N GLY A 72 6.97 -11.29 -9.45
CA GLY A 72 7.24 -12.71 -9.71
C GLY A 72 6.64 -13.13 -11.06
N GLU A 73 5.89 -14.23 -11.08
CA GLU A 73 5.12 -14.63 -12.27
C GLU A 73 4.04 -13.61 -12.64
N LYS A 74 3.27 -13.13 -11.65
CA LYS A 74 2.26 -12.09 -11.87
C LYS A 74 2.89 -10.71 -11.88
N LYS A 75 2.41 -9.88 -12.80
CA LYS A 75 3.00 -8.56 -13.09
C LYS A 75 2.16 -7.39 -12.59
N ALA A 76 0.84 -7.54 -12.44
CA ALA A 76 -0.04 -6.44 -12.02
C ALA A 76 0.22 -6.05 -10.57
N VAL A 77 0.59 -4.79 -10.31
CA VAL A 77 0.90 -4.28 -8.97
C VAL A 77 -0.37 -3.80 -8.28
N PHE A 78 -1.06 -2.84 -8.88
CA PHE A 78 -2.25 -2.23 -8.30
C PHE A 78 -3.54 -2.86 -8.85
N ARG A 79 -4.51 -3.06 -7.96
CA ARG A 79 -5.82 -3.61 -8.30
C ARG A 79 -6.94 -2.70 -7.79
N TYR A 80 -7.87 -2.37 -8.68
CA TYR A 80 -9.11 -1.67 -8.35
C TYR A 80 -10.23 -2.70 -8.22
N VAL A 81 -11.00 -2.63 -7.14
CA VAL A 81 -12.04 -3.61 -6.80
C VAL A 81 -13.34 -2.87 -6.53
N PRO A 82 -14.23 -2.73 -7.54
CA PRO A 82 -15.53 -2.10 -7.35
C PRO A 82 -16.38 -2.91 -6.35
N GLU A 83 -16.88 -2.23 -5.33
CA GLU A 83 -17.78 -2.80 -4.32
C GLU A 83 -18.87 -1.78 -3.97
N LYS A 84 -20.04 -2.25 -3.56
CA LYS A 84 -21.18 -1.38 -3.24
C LYS A 84 -21.19 -1.03 -1.75
N ALA A 85 -21.12 0.27 -1.44
CA ALA A 85 -21.33 0.79 -0.10
C ALA A 85 -22.81 0.77 0.30
N ALA A 86 -23.09 0.72 1.61
CA ALA A 86 -24.47 0.66 2.11
C ALA A 86 -25.25 1.96 1.84
N ASP A 87 -24.56 3.09 1.74
CA ASP A 87 -25.11 4.43 1.53
C ASP A 87 -24.90 4.95 0.10
N ARG A 88 -24.57 4.04 -0.84
CA ARG A 88 -24.40 4.34 -2.28
C ARG A 88 -25.27 3.43 -3.12
N ASP A 89 -25.75 3.95 -4.24
CA ASP A 89 -26.58 3.17 -5.15
C ASP A 89 -25.75 2.28 -6.10
N GLU A 90 -24.57 2.74 -6.46
CA GLU A 90 -23.66 2.09 -7.41
C GLU A 90 -22.41 1.52 -6.71
N ALA A 91 -21.82 0.50 -7.33
CA ALA A 91 -20.55 -0.04 -6.89
C ALA A 91 -19.40 0.80 -7.43
N GLU A 92 -18.46 1.18 -6.57
CA GLU A 92 -17.29 1.94 -6.96
C GLU A 92 -16.02 1.34 -6.35
N ALA A 93 -14.89 1.62 -6.99
CA ALA A 93 -13.57 1.33 -6.43
C ALA A 93 -12.95 2.60 -5.87
N GLY A 94 -11.98 2.43 -5.00
CA GLY A 94 -11.11 3.50 -4.53
C GLY A 94 -10.00 3.84 -5.52
N TRP A 95 -9.08 4.70 -5.09
CA TRP A 95 -8.06 5.30 -5.93
C TRP A 95 -6.66 5.16 -5.34
N ILE A 96 -5.68 5.02 -6.24
CA ILE A 96 -4.28 4.81 -5.89
C ILE A 96 -3.46 5.87 -6.62
N ARG A 97 -2.68 6.64 -5.86
CA ARG A 97 -1.65 7.55 -6.37
C ARG A 97 -0.29 6.92 -6.13
N SER A 98 0.54 6.84 -7.17
CA SER A 98 1.89 6.28 -7.09
C SER A 98 2.91 7.36 -7.47
N GLU A 99 3.93 7.53 -6.63
CA GLU A 99 4.95 8.57 -6.79
C GLU A 99 6.33 8.02 -6.37
N GLY A 100 7.31 8.06 -7.27
CA GLY A 100 8.67 7.59 -6.96
C GLY A 100 8.81 6.08 -6.70
N ASP A 101 7.75 5.28 -6.94
CA ASP A 101 7.79 3.83 -6.81
C ASP A 101 8.69 3.20 -7.91
N ALA A 102 9.47 2.18 -7.53
CA ALA A 102 10.27 1.38 -8.46
C ALA A 102 9.54 0.09 -8.86
N PHE A 103 9.40 -0.14 -10.17
CA PHE A 103 8.75 -1.32 -10.74
C PHE A 103 9.77 -2.23 -11.41
N LEU A 104 10.11 -3.33 -10.76
CA LEU A 104 11.17 -4.26 -11.17
C LEU A 104 10.59 -5.56 -11.76
N ASN A 105 11.41 -6.26 -12.54
CA ASN A 105 11.08 -7.54 -13.17
C ASN A 105 9.77 -7.52 -14.00
N GLY A 106 9.54 -6.42 -14.72
CA GLY A 106 8.34 -6.24 -15.54
C GLY A 106 7.06 -6.04 -14.73
N ALA A 107 7.15 -5.63 -13.45
CA ALA A 107 6.01 -5.16 -12.68
C ALA A 107 5.28 -4.05 -13.44
N ARG A 108 3.95 -4.17 -13.51
CA ARG A 108 3.06 -3.25 -14.22
C ARG A 108 2.21 -2.53 -13.18
N PRO A 109 2.35 -1.20 -13.03
CA PRO A 109 1.59 -0.45 -12.03
C PRO A 109 0.09 -0.59 -12.23
N CYS A 110 -0.40 -0.63 -13.48
CA CYS A 110 -1.84 -0.69 -13.79
C CYS A 110 -2.63 0.49 -13.18
N LEU A 111 -2.03 1.68 -13.16
CA LEU A 111 -2.71 2.92 -12.76
C LEU A 111 -3.85 3.25 -13.72
N VAL A 112 -4.89 3.88 -13.19
CA VAL A 112 -6.04 4.36 -13.95
C VAL A 112 -6.03 5.88 -13.90
N ASP A 113 -6.07 6.52 -15.06
CA ASP A 113 -6.08 7.98 -15.19
C ASP A 113 -7.48 8.55 -14.89
N GLY A 114 -7.52 9.83 -14.51
CA GLY A 114 -8.79 10.59 -14.40
C GLY A 114 -9.59 10.35 -13.13
N GLY A 115 -9.01 9.71 -12.11
CA GLY A 115 -9.65 9.52 -10.81
C GLY A 115 -9.75 10.77 -9.93
N PRO A 116 -10.61 10.76 -8.90
CA PRO A 116 -10.59 11.71 -7.79
C PRO A 116 -9.21 11.79 -7.12
N ALA A 117 -8.95 12.91 -6.47
CA ALA A 117 -7.72 13.11 -5.72
C ALA A 117 -7.62 12.13 -4.53
N VAL A 118 -6.52 11.37 -4.49
CA VAL A 118 -6.08 10.66 -3.29
C VAL A 118 -5.52 11.69 -2.29
N PHE A 119 -5.81 11.51 -1.00
CA PHE A 119 -5.28 12.36 0.07
C PHE A 119 -3.76 12.57 -0.02
N ARG A 120 -3.29 13.65 0.61
CA ARG A 120 -1.86 13.95 0.72
C ARG A 120 -1.37 13.62 2.13
N PRO A 121 -0.35 12.75 2.29
CA PRO A 121 0.29 12.49 3.59
C PRO A 121 0.64 13.75 4.38
N GLU A 122 1.07 14.81 3.69
CA GLU A 122 1.43 16.13 4.22
C GLU A 122 0.27 16.85 4.93
N GLU A 123 -0.98 16.48 4.63
CA GLU A 123 -2.17 17.01 5.33
C GLU A 123 -2.33 16.43 6.73
N TYR A 124 -1.60 15.35 7.07
CA TYR A 124 -1.75 14.60 8.32
C TYR A 124 -0.50 14.61 9.20
N TYR A 125 0.70 14.71 8.61
CA TYR A 125 1.95 14.83 9.35
C TYR A 125 3.00 15.58 8.53
N ASP A 126 3.81 16.40 9.22
CA ASP A 126 4.75 17.31 8.57
C ASP A 126 6.00 16.62 8.01
N ARG A 127 6.39 15.47 8.58
CA ARG A 127 7.63 14.75 8.24
C ARG A 127 7.50 13.24 8.42
N TRP A 128 8.19 12.49 7.56
CA TRP A 128 8.37 11.05 7.69
C TRP A 128 9.71 10.63 7.06
N THR A 129 10.24 9.49 7.50
CA THR A 129 11.55 8.97 7.08
C THR A 129 11.44 8.28 5.72
N MET A 130 11.23 9.04 4.65
CA MET A 130 11.18 8.53 3.28
C MET A 130 12.50 8.78 2.55
N GLU A 131 12.88 7.84 1.70
CA GLU A 131 14.05 7.93 0.83
C GLU A 131 13.66 7.41 -0.55
N ALA A 132 14.42 7.76 -1.58
CA ALA A 132 14.12 7.29 -2.93
C ALA A 132 14.22 5.76 -3.03
N ALA A 133 13.30 5.15 -3.78
CA ALA A 133 13.36 3.72 -4.10
C ALA A 133 14.71 3.39 -4.78
N SER A 134 15.52 2.55 -4.13
CA SER A 134 16.90 2.27 -4.55
C SER A 134 17.33 0.83 -4.21
N PRO A 135 18.39 0.30 -4.84
CA PRO A 135 18.98 -0.98 -4.42
C PRO A 135 19.42 -1.00 -2.96
N ALA A 136 19.94 0.11 -2.43
CA ALA A 136 20.33 0.21 -1.03
C ALA A 136 19.12 0.12 -0.10
N LEU A 137 18.03 0.86 -0.38
CA LEU A 137 16.79 0.76 0.38
C LEU A 137 16.23 -0.68 0.33
N LYS A 138 16.27 -1.33 -0.84
CA LYS A 138 15.86 -2.73 -0.99
C LYS A 138 16.64 -3.65 -0.04
N GLU A 139 17.97 -3.54 -0.02
CA GLU A 139 18.83 -4.34 0.86
C GLU A 139 18.53 -4.06 2.34
N VAL A 140 18.42 -2.79 2.73
CA VAL A 140 18.10 -2.38 4.11
C VAL A 140 16.76 -2.97 4.56
N VAL A 141 15.69 -2.81 3.78
CA VAL A 141 14.37 -3.35 4.14
C VAL A 141 14.42 -4.87 4.23
N GLN A 142 15.12 -5.55 3.32
CA GLN A 142 15.25 -7.01 3.35
C GLN A 142 16.02 -7.52 4.58
N LEU A 143 17.03 -6.78 5.04
CA LEU A 143 17.85 -7.17 6.20
C LEU A 143 17.19 -6.81 7.53
N CYS A 144 16.52 -5.65 7.59
CA CYS A 144 16.05 -5.07 8.84
C CYS A 144 14.57 -5.30 9.12
N ALA A 145 13.77 -5.69 8.13
CA ALA A 145 12.36 -6.03 8.39
C ALA A 145 12.24 -7.30 9.24
N GLY A 146 11.18 -7.35 10.05
CA GLY A 146 10.89 -8.48 10.93
C GLY A 146 11.59 -8.38 12.28
N TRP A 147 11.55 -9.50 13.02
CA TRP A 147 12.18 -9.56 14.34
C TRP A 147 13.70 -9.54 14.22
N GLN A 148 14.34 -8.78 15.11
CA GLN A 148 15.79 -8.68 15.22
C GLN A 148 16.19 -8.93 16.68
N PRO A 149 17.35 -9.55 16.94
CA PRO A 149 17.87 -9.77 18.29
C PRO A 149 18.50 -8.49 18.85
N VAL A 150 17.74 -7.39 18.88
CA VAL A 150 18.21 -6.10 19.41
C VAL A 150 17.93 -6.06 20.91
N PRO A 151 18.92 -5.77 21.77
CA PRO A 151 18.68 -5.60 23.19
C PRO A 151 17.71 -4.44 23.42
N ARG A 152 16.85 -4.56 24.44
CA ARG A 152 16.00 -3.43 24.83
C ARG A 152 16.89 -2.23 25.16
N PRO A 153 16.51 -1.01 24.74
CA PRO A 153 17.15 0.19 25.25
C PRO A 153 17.18 0.14 26.79
N PRO A 154 18.27 0.56 27.44
CA PRO A 154 18.28 0.72 28.89
C PRO A 154 17.10 1.62 29.27
N GLY A 155 16.32 1.19 30.27
CA GLY A 155 15.07 1.87 30.63
C GLY A 155 15.29 3.33 31.00
N GLU A 156 14.48 4.22 30.42
CA GLU A 156 14.20 5.56 30.94
C GLU A 156 13.24 5.48 32.14
#